data_AF-A0A956SP52-F1
#
_entry.id   AF-A0A956SP52-F1
#
_cell.length_a   1.000
_cell.length_b   1.000
_cell.length_c   1.000
_cell.angle_alpha   90.00
_cell.angle_beta   90.00
_cell.angle_gamma   90.00
#
_symmetry.space_group_name_H-M   'P 1'
#
loop_
_entity.id
_entity.type
_entity.pdbx_description
1 polymer ?
#
loop_
_entity_poly.entity_id
_entity_poly.type
_entity_poly.pdbx_seq_one_letter_code
_entity_poly.pdbx_strand_id
1 'polypeptide(L)'
;MSETRKENRQIKFRVNEQEFQQLEASASSVGMTVPAFAKSKVQGKRIKAPRIEREGAFEVAKQLRYYNSNLNQLVKWLNSN
;
A
#
# COMPACT_ATOMS: atom_id res chain seq x y z
N MET A 1 -14.29 -14.32 26.50
CA MET A 1 -13.28 -13.92 25.50
C MET A 1 -13.69 -12.56 24.95
N SER A 2 -13.07 -11.47 25.43
CA SER A 2 -13.39 -10.11 24.94
C SER A 2 -12.65 -9.85 23.64
N GLU A 3 -13.37 -9.49 22.58
CA GLU A 3 -12.75 -9.09 21.30
C GLU A 3 -11.85 -7.85 21.50
N THR A 4 -10.57 -7.98 21.16
CA THR A 4 -9.63 -6.85 21.15
C THR A 4 -9.88 -6.01 19.89
N ARG A 5 -10.60 -4.90 20.04
CA ARG A 5 -10.90 -3.97 18.95
C ARG A 5 -9.93 -2.78 18.99
N LYS A 6 -9.46 -2.35 17.82
CA LYS A 6 -8.61 -1.16 17.68
C LYS A 6 -9.41 0.16 17.74
N GLU A 7 -10.68 0.12 17.35
CA GLU A 7 -11.60 1.26 17.41
C GLU A 7 -12.94 0.84 18.01
N ASN A 8 -13.54 1.75 18.79
CA ASN A 8 -14.74 1.45 19.58
C ASN A 8 -16.05 1.68 18.82
N ARG A 9 -16.03 2.45 17.71
CA ARG A 9 -17.22 2.73 16.88
C ARG A 9 -17.30 1.81 15.68
N GLN A 10 -18.46 1.16 15.50
CA GLN A 10 -18.83 0.41 14.30
C GLN A 10 -20.02 1.09 13.64
N ILE A 11 -19.92 1.34 12.34
CA ILE A 11 -21.00 1.92 11.54
C ILE A 11 -21.43 0.86 10.54
N LYS A 12 -22.71 0.50 10.56
CA LYS A 12 -23.32 -0.38 9.56
C LYS A 12 -24.03 0.51 8.54
N PHE A 13 -23.68 0.38 7.27
CA PHE A 13 -24.39 1.01 6.17
C PHE A 13 -25.02 -0.07 5.30
N ARG A 14 -26.18 0.25 4.70
CA ARG A 14 -26.86 -0.64 3.77
C ARG A 14 -26.40 -0.32 2.36
N VAL A 15 -26.28 -1.35 1.55
CA VAL A 15 -25.82 -1.26 0.17
C VAL A 15 -26.67 -2.20 -0.66
N ASN A 16 -27.03 -1.76 -1.86
CA ASN A 16 -27.63 -2.61 -2.88
C ASN A 16 -26.53 -3.42 -3.60
N GLU A 17 -26.92 -4.47 -4.31
CA GLU A 17 -25.98 -5.36 -5.01
C GLU A 17 -25.10 -4.60 -6.03
N GLN A 18 -25.71 -3.72 -6.84
CA GLN A 18 -24.98 -2.92 -7.83
C GLN A 18 -23.97 -1.97 -7.18
N GLU A 19 -24.33 -1.36 -6.06
CA GLU A 19 -23.45 -0.46 -5.32
C GLU A 19 -22.30 -1.23 -4.66
N PHE A 20 -22.58 -2.44 -4.17
CA PHE A 20 -21.57 -3.33 -3.61
C PHE A 20 -20.52 -3.72 -4.65
N GLN A 21 -20.94 -4.09 -5.87
CA GLN A 21 -20.01 -4.39 -6.97
C GLN A 21 -19.11 -3.21 -7.34
N GLN A 22 -19.66 -1.99 -7.36
CA GLN A 22 -18.85 -0.78 -7.61
C GLN A 22 -17.82 -0.53 -6.51
N LEU A 23 -18.20 -0.76 -5.25
CA LEU A 23 -17.28 -0.65 -4.11
C LEU A 23 -16.20 -1.73 -4.16
N GLU A 24 -16.54 -2.96 -4.55
CA GLU A 24 -15.61 -4.07 -4.69
C GLU A 24 -14.60 -3.82 -5.81
N ALA A 25 -15.04 -3.37 -6.98
CA ALA A 25 -14.15 -2.99 -8.08
C ALA A 25 -13.19 -1.87 -7.67
N SER A 26 -13.72 -0.85 -6.99
CA SER A 26 -12.92 0.29 -6.49
C SER A 26 -11.91 -0.16 -5.44
N ALA A 27 -12.31 -1.00 -4.49
CA ALA A 27 -11.43 -1.51 -3.44
C ALA A 27 -10.34 -2.42 -4.01
N SER A 28 -10.67 -3.27 -4.98
CA SER A 28 -9.75 -4.15 -5.69
C SER A 28 -8.67 -3.37 -6.44
N SER A 29 -9.03 -2.25 -7.09
CA SER A 29 -8.06 -1.40 -7.79
C SER A 29 -6.98 -0.80 -6.88
N VAL A 30 -7.26 -0.72 -5.58
CA VAL A 30 -6.37 -0.17 -4.55
C VAL A 30 -5.71 -1.28 -3.73
N GLY A 31 -6.12 -2.54 -3.91
CA GLY A 31 -5.67 -3.68 -3.11
C GLY A 31 -6.16 -3.64 -1.65
N MET A 32 -7.35 -3.05 -1.41
CA MET A 32 -7.98 -2.97 -0.09
C MET A 32 -9.25 -3.82 -0.02
N THR A 33 -9.68 -4.19 1.18
CA THR A 33 -11.00 -4.80 1.40
C THR A 33 -12.09 -3.74 1.35
N VAL A 34 -13.31 -4.10 0.94
CA VAL A 34 -14.45 -3.18 0.85
C VAL A 34 -14.67 -2.36 2.15
N PRO A 35 -14.63 -2.96 3.36
CA PRO A 35 -14.79 -2.20 4.60
C PRO A 35 -13.63 -1.21 4.86
N ALA A 36 -12.39 -1.61 4.54
CA ALA A 36 -11.22 -0.75 4.69
C ALA A 36 -11.27 0.43 3.71
N PHE A 37 -11.69 0.16 2.47
CA PHE A 37 -11.90 1.18 1.45
C PHE A 37 -12.96 2.19 1.88
N ALA A 38 -14.16 1.72 2.26
CA ALA A 38 -15.25 2.58 2.74
C ALA A 38 -14.80 3.45 3.93
N LYS A 39 -14.12 2.85 4.91
CA LYS A 39 -13.58 3.58 6.07
C LYS A 39 -12.56 4.64 5.65
N SER A 40 -11.63 4.31 4.76
CA SER A 40 -10.60 5.25 4.30
C SER A 40 -11.20 6.42 3.50
N LYS A 41 -12.26 6.16 2.74
CA LYS A 41 -12.99 7.16 1.96
C LYS A 41 -13.69 8.17 2.87
N VAL A 42 -14.39 7.68 3.90
CA VAL A 42 -15.07 8.53 4.90
C VAL A 42 -14.06 9.36 5.71
N GLN A 43 -12.88 8.82 6.00
CA GLN A 43 -11.79 9.56 6.66
C GLN A 43 -11.13 10.61 5.76
N GLY A 44 -11.60 10.80 4.52
CA GLY A 44 -11.06 11.79 3.59
C GLY A 44 -9.65 11.46 3.06
N LYS A 45 -9.18 10.21 3.22
CA LYS A 45 -7.86 9.82 2.71
C LYS A 45 -7.88 9.85 1.18
N ARG A 46 -6.82 10.38 0.59
CA ARG A 46 -6.62 10.30 -0.87
C ARG A 46 -6.31 8.86 -1.25
N ILE A 47 -7.35 8.16 -1.72
CA ILE A 47 -7.22 6.80 -2.21
C ILE A 47 -6.72 6.88 -3.66
N LYS A 48 -5.42 6.66 -3.86
CA LYS A 48 -4.79 6.57 -5.17
C LYS A 48 -4.15 5.19 -5.28
N ALA A 49 -4.45 4.48 -6.36
CA ALA A 49 -3.78 3.23 -6.66
C ALA A 49 -2.26 3.48 -6.73
N PRO A 50 -1.44 2.63 -6.10
CA PRO A 50 0.01 2.74 -6.20
C PRO A 50 0.43 2.64 -7.67
N ARG A 51 1.30 3.55 -8.12
CA ARG A 51 1.73 3.61 -9.54
C ARG A 51 2.65 2.46 -9.92
N ILE A 52 3.27 1.81 -8.94
CA ILE A 52 4.21 0.72 -9.10
C ILE A 52 3.70 -0.41 -8.21
N GLU A 53 3.67 -1.62 -8.76
CA GLU A 53 3.38 -2.82 -8.01
C GLU A 53 4.41 -3.02 -6.88
N ARG A 54 3.96 -3.60 -5.76
CA ARG A 54 4.83 -3.83 -4.61
C ARG A 54 6.06 -4.67 -4.96
N GLU A 55 5.88 -5.74 -5.74
CA GLU A 55 6.96 -6.64 -6.15
C GLU A 55 7.99 -5.92 -7.02
N GLY A 56 7.54 -5.23 -8.07
CA GLY A 56 8.41 -4.41 -8.92
C GLY A 56 9.14 -3.32 -8.14
N ALA A 57 8.50 -2.69 -7.14
CA ALA A 57 9.16 -1.71 -6.28
C ALA A 57 10.30 -2.33 -5.45
N PHE A 58 10.14 -3.57 -4.96
CA PHE A 58 11.21 -4.28 -4.23
C PHE A 58 12.38 -4.65 -5.14
N GLU A 59 12.11 -5.07 -6.37
CA GLU A 59 13.16 -5.40 -7.34
C GLU A 59 13.99 -4.17 -7.71
N VAL A 60 13.33 -3.04 -7.99
CA VAL A 60 14.00 -1.77 -8.27
C VAL A 60 14.87 -1.35 -7.08
N ALA A 61 14.35 -1.44 -5.86
CA ALA A 61 15.12 -1.13 -4.65
C ALA A 61 16.34 -2.05 -4.48
N LYS A 62 16.20 -3.34 -4.77
CA LYS A 62 17.30 -4.32 -4.71
C LYS A 62 18.40 -3.97 -5.71
N GLN A 63 18.05 -3.64 -6.95
CA GLN A 63 19.01 -3.25 -7.98
C GLN A 63 19.73 -1.95 -7.62
N LEU A 64 18.98 -0.93 -7.16
CA LEU A 64 19.57 0.34 -6.71
C LEU A 64 20.59 0.13 -5.57
N ARG A 65 20.27 -0.75 -4.61
CA ARG A 65 21.19 -1.09 -3.51
C ARG A 65 22.46 -1.77 -4.01
N TYR A 66 22.34 -2.67 -4.98
CA TYR A 66 23.49 -3.33 -5.60
C TYR A 66 24.43 -2.31 -6.27
N TYR A 67 23.88 -1.42 -7.10
CA TYR A 67 24.67 -0.37 -7.75
C TYR A 67 25.33 0.59 -6.75
N ASN A 68 24.60 0.99 -5.70
CA ASN A 68 25.14 1.84 -4.66
C ASN A 68 26.34 1.20 -3.94
N SER A 69 26.23 -0.08 -3.60
CA SER A 69 27.32 -0.82 -2.93
C SER A 69 28.57 -0.86 -3.80
N ASN A 70 28.42 -1.19 -5.09
CA ASN A 70 29.54 -1.26 -6.03
C ASN A 70 30.21 0.11 -6.21
N LEU A 71 29.41 1.17 -6.38
CA LEU A 71 29.93 2.53 -6.51
C LEU A 71 30.69 2.95 -5.25
N ASN A 72 30.17 2.66 -4.06
CA ASN A 72 30.85 2.95 -2.80
C ASN A 72 32.19 2.23 -2.67
N GLN A 73 32.27 0.98 -3.12
CA GLN A 73 33.53 0.23 -3.13
C GLN A 73 34.56 0.87 -4.06
N LEU A 74 34.15 1.28 -5.27
CA LEU A 74 35.02 1.97 -6.21
C LEU A 74 35.53 3.31 -5.66
N VAL A 75 34.65 4.11 -5.06
CA VAL A 75 35.02 5.39 -4.44
C VAL A 75 36.00 5.17 -3.29
N LYS A 76 35.77 4.17 -2.44
CA LYS A 76 36.72 3.82 -1.35
C LYS A 76 38.08 3.40 -1.91
N TRP A 77 38.10 2.61 -2.97
CA TRP A 77 39.34 2.19 -3.62
C TRP A 77 40.11 3.38 -4.19
N LEU A 78 39.42 4.31 -4.86
CA LEU A 78 40.04 5.54 -5.38
C LEU A 78 40.57 6.47 -4.28
N ASN A 79 39.90 6.55 -3.13
CA ASN A 79 40.34 7.40 -2.02
C ASN A 79 41.43 6.76 -1.15
N SER A 80 41.67 5.45 -1.30
CA SER A 80 42.67 4.71 -0.53
C SER A 80 43.96 4.46 -1.31
N ASN A 81 43.96 4.74 -2.62
CA ASN A 81 45.13 4.79 -3.49
C ASN A 81 45.57 6.25 -3.68
#